data_AF-A0A090MCQ8-F1
#
_entry.id   AF-A0A090MCQ8-F1
#
_cell.length_a   1.000
_cell.length_b   1.000
_cell.length_c   1.000
_cell.angle_alpha   90.00
_cell.angle_beta   90.00
_cell.angle_gamma   90.00
#
_symmetry.space_group_name_H-M   'P 1'
#
loop_
_entity.id
_entity.type
_entity.pdbx_description
1 polymer ?
#
loop_
_entity_poly.entity_id
_entity_poly.type
_entity_poly.pdbx_seq_one_letter_code
_entity_poly.pdbx_strand_id
1 'polypeptide(L)'
;MTVMEPSKTLPECEGPGLLPFEYDILSDDFQYLEVLDRDTSHGVVIKARMGKRLYAIKLFITREAPEVDYDQCYSVNEETAWDCCDAFERHFVPFEKECRAFGRLQDLGCEHLAVRAHGYVSATSTQVKVKFESIQARTQFHDLVQRNIQEPMMGIVKDWIDMAPHEDEDLRQVHDRLYQVFHIPQMIENLNELHKNGIVVRDIRGEQYVNGVLVDLSCSETAPHPYGPTLSGEPSKYQPRWTFASLAAWDLYQFQHSIICGWNKRVEYWVKLVGRPQGLPVHCPFEAYPVPYSCEEARAKHERLYGPFLPQLTLFEQTPFLVKPARWDPLEWETNGDEGKAKIRKMAEEIKQGFVEEVVEGLERLSSDES
;
A
#
# COMPACT_ATOMS: atom_id res chain seq x y z
N MET A 1 4.06 38.80 -18.12
CA MET A 1 4.09 37.98 -16.89
C MET A 1 2.98 36.97 -17.03
N THR A 2 3.32 35.77 -17.50
CA THR A 2 2.38 34.65 -17.57
C THR A 2 2.18 34.19 -16.13
N VAL A 3 0.97 34.35 -15.61
CA VAL A 3 0.60 33.77 -14.32
C VAL A 3 0.69 32.26 -14.51
N MET A 4 1.67 31.60 -13.87
CA MET A 4 1.69 30.14 -13.83
C MET A 4 0.40 29.72 -13.13
N GLU A 5 -0.42 28.94 -13.80
CA GLU A 5 -1.56 28.31 -13.15
C GLU A 5 -1.03 27.47 -11.96
N PRO A 6 -1.68 27.54 -10.79
CA PRO A 6 -1.26 26.75 -9.65
C PRO A 6 -1.31 25.27 -10.02
N SER A 7 -0.24 24.54 -9.73
CA SER A 7 -0.16 23.09 -9.88
C SER A 7 -1.31 22.43 -9.12
N LYS A 8 -2.21 21.78 -9.85
CA LYS A 8 -3.43 21.18 -9.30
C LYS A 8 -3.11 19.81 -8.69
N THR A 9 -3.69 19.49 -7.54
CA THR A 9 -3.60 18.15 -6.94
C THR A 9 -4.66 17.23 -7.52
N LEU A 10 -4.34 15.95 -7.70
CA LEU A 10 -5.29 14.92 -8.13
C LEU A 10 -5.46 13.82 -7.06
N PRO A 11 -6.66 13.21 -6.92
CA PRO A 11 -7.91 13.56 -7.61
C PRO A 11 -8.49 14.91 -7.13
N GLU A 12 -9.38 15.49 -7.94
CA GLU A 12 -9.98 16.81 -7.69
C GLU A 12 -11.17 16.74 -6.70
N CYS A 13 -10.95 16.10 -5.56
CA CYS A 13 -11.97 15.95 -4.53
C CYS A 13 -11.37 16.17 -3.13
N GLU A 14 -12.22 16.17 -2.11
CA GLU A 14 -11.77 16.36 -0.73
C GLU A 14 -10.83 15.22 -0.28
N GLY A 15 -9.82 15.57 0.51
CA GLY A 15 -8.85 14.66 1.08
C GLY A 15 -7.50 14.70 0.38
N PRO A 16 -6.65 13.68 0.60
CA PRO A 16 -5.28 13.68 0.10
C PRO A 16 -5.24 13.61 -1.42
N GLY A 17 -4.28 14.31 -2.01
CA GLY A 17 -4.05 14.33 -3.45
C GLY A 17 -2.56 14.47 -3.76
N LEU A 18 -2.17 14.02 -4.94
CA LEU A 18 -0.80 14.03 -5.43
C LEU A 18 -0.59 15.25 -6.34
N LEU A 19 0.55 15.92 -6.19
CA LEU A 19 0.98 17.02 -7.06
C LEU A 19 1.52 16.50 -8.40
N PRO A 20 1.54 17.34 -9.45
CA PRO A 20 2.18 16.98 -10.71
C PRO A 20 3.68 16.79 -10.51
N PHE A 21 4.25 15.86 -11.27
CA PHE A 21 5.69 15.66 -11.29
C PHE A 21 6.39 16.90 -11.88
N GLU A 22 7.47 17.33 -11.24
CA GLU A 22 8.14 18.60 -11.55
C GLU A 22 8.84 18.62 -12.92
N TYR A 23 9.13 17.45 -13.50
CA TYR A 23 9.89 17.33 -14.74
C TYR A 23 9.03 16.84 -15.90
N ASP A 24 9.33 17.32 -17.10
CA ASP A 24 8.71 16.84 -18.33
C ASP A 24 9.28 15.47 -18.72
N ILE A 25 8.46 14.43 -18.57
CA ILE A 25 8.82 13.05 -18.95
C ILE A 25 9.02 12.86 -20.46
N LEU A 26 8.61 13.82 -21.28
CA LEU A 26 8.80 13.80 -22.73
C LEU A 26 10.12 14.44 -23.16
N SER A 27 10.76 15.24 -22.30
CA SER A 27 12.05 15.87 -22.54
C SER A 27 13.14 14.85 -22.92
N ASP A 28 14.07 15.23 -23.79
CA ASP A 28 15.20 14.39 -24.22
C ASP A 28 16.11 13.97 -23.06
N ASP A 29 16.11 14.72 -21.95
CA ASP A 29 16.85 14.37 -20.73
C ASP A 29 16.23 13.18 -19.97
N PHE A 30 14.99 12.81 -20.29
CA PHE A 30 14.27 11.70 -19.70
C PHE A 30 14.31 10.48 -20.63
N GLN A 31 15.16 9.51 -20.30
CA GLN A 31 15.46 8.34 -21.13
C GLN A 31 14.61 7.14 -20.72
N TYR A 32 13.90 6.55 -21.68
CA TYR A 32 13.04 5.38 -21.47
C TYR A 32 13.87 4.12 -21.75
N LEU A 33 14.12 3.33 -20.71
CA LEU A 33 15.07 2.21 -20.77
C LEU A 33 14.38 0.89 -21.11
N GLU A 34 13.27 0.60 -20.44
CA GLU A 34 12.64 -0.73 -20.48
C GLU A 34 11.14 -0.60 -20.21
N VAL A 35 10.35 -1.44 -20.87
CA VAL A 35 8.95 -1.71 -20.52
C VAL A 35 8.93 -3.00 -19.74
N LEU A 36 8.47 -2.95 -18.49
CA LEU A 36 8.35 -4.15 -17.67
C LEU A 36 7.22 -5.03 -18.24
N ASP A 37 7.58 -6.24 -18.67
CA ASP A 37 6.64 -7.24 -19.15
C ASP A 37 5.93 -7.90 -17.97
N ARG A 38 4.94 -7.20 -17.41
CA ARG A 38 4.03 -7.77 -16.43
C ARG A 38 2.62 -7.65 -16.96
N ASP A 39 1.89 -8.75 -16.90
CA ASP A 39 0.43 -8.76 -17.03
C ASP A 39 -0.14 -8.02 -15.82
N THR A 40 -0.14 -6.68 -15.87
CA THR A 40 -0.73 -5.85 -14.82
C THR A 40 -2.09 -5.36 -15.27
N SER A 41 -3.08 -5.58 -14.42
CA SER A 41 -4.48 -5.24 -14.72
C SER A 41 -4.73 -3.73 -14.79
N HIS A 42 -3.84 -2.89 -14.24
CA HIS A 42 -4.07 -1.45 -14.05
C HIS A 42 -3.12 -0.54 -14.83
N GLY A 43 -2.11 -1.06 -15.53
CA GLY A 43 -1.18 -0.19 -16.26
C GLY A 43 0.03 -0.86 -16.90
N VAL A 44 0.95 -0.02 -17.33
CA VAL A 44 2.28 -0.41 -17.84
C VAL A 44 3.32 0.33 -17.02
N VAL A 45 4.36 -0.39 -16.58
CA VAL A 45 5.48 0.22 -15.85
C VAL A 45 6.68 0.34 -16.78
N ILE A 46 7.23 1.55 -16.85
CA ILE A 46 8.38 1.88 -17.67
C ILE A 46 9.54 2.23 -16.74
N LYS A 47 10.67 1.57 -16.91
CA LYS A 47 11.92 1.97 -16.29
C LYS A 47 12.51 3.13 -17.07
N ALA A 48 12.85 4.20 -16.38
CA ALA A 48 13.40 5.39 -17.00
C ALA A 48 14.54 5.99 -16.20
N ARG A 49 15.30 6.89 -16.83
CA ARG A 49 16.45 7.58 -16.23
C ARG A 49 16.40 9.06 -16.52
N MET A 50 16.70 9.86 -15.51
CA MET A 50 16.98 11.28 -15.66
C MET A 50 18.21 11.63 -14.81
N GLY A 51 19.28 12.09 -15.46
CA GLY A 51 20.59 12.24 -14.83
C GLY A 51 21.11 10.92 -14.24
N LYS A 52 21.35 10.90 -12.92
CA LYS A 52 21.84 9.71 -12.19
C LYS A 52 20.73 8.90 -11.51
N ARG A 53 19.47 9.33 -11.61
CA ARG A 53 18.34 8.69 -10.92
C ARG A 53 17.57 7.79 -11.87
N LEU A 54 17.13 6.65 -11.35
CA LEU A 54 16.21 5.74 -12.04
C LEU A 54 14.81 5.93 -11.47
N TYR A 55 13.84 5.92 -12.36
CA TYR A 55 12.42 6.06 -12.05
C TYR A 55 11.63 4.88 -12.61
N ALA A 56 10.53 4.57 -11.95
CA ALA A 56 9.44 3.78 -12.50
C ALA A 56 8.29 4.72 -12.86
N ILE A 57 7.89 4.75 -14.14
CA ILE A 57 6.67 5.45 -14.58
C ILE A 57 5.58 4.40 -14.76
N LYS A 58 4.56 4.40 -13.89
CA LYS A 58 3.37 3.57 -14.08
C LYS A 58 2.35 4.40 -14.86
N LEU A 59 2.10 4.05 -16.11
CA LEU A 59 1.05 4.62 -16.94
C LEU A 59 -0.19 3.75 -16.81
N PHE A 60 -1.30 4.34 -16.37
CA PHE A 60 -2.52 3.61 -16.10
C PHE A 60 -3.27 3.33 -17.39
N ILE A 61 -3.81 2.12 -17.44
CA ILE A 61 -4.68 1.64 -18.49
C ILE A 61 -6.05 1.50 -17.82
N THR A 62 -7.01 2.33 -18.21
CA THR A 62 -8.33 2.37 -17.60
C THR A 62 -9.35 1.81 -18.60
N ARG A 63 -10.09 0.79 -18.18
CA ARG A 63 -11.39 0.49 -18.82
C ARG A 63 -12.39 1.54 -18.36
N GLU A 64 -13.36 1.90 -19.20
CA GLU A 64 -14.40 2.89 -18.85
C GLU A 64 -14.86 2.68 -17.41
N ALA A 65 -14.74 3.74 -16.60
CA ALA A 65 -15.24 3.70 -15.23
C ALA A 65 -16.75 3.48 -15.32
N PRO A 66 -17.29 2.44 -14.67
CA PRO A 66 -18.73 2.22 -14.67
C PRO A 66 -19.43 3.44 -14.05
N GLU A 67 -20.59 3.80 -14.58
CA GLU A 67 -21.44 4.81 -13.94
C GLU A 67 -21.77 4.34 -12.52
N VAL A 68 -21.38 5.14 -11.52
CA VAL A 68 -21.70 4.87 -10.13
C VAL A 68 -23.09 5.45 -9.86
N ASP A 69 -24.03 4.61 -9.43
CA ASP A 69 -25.36 5.06 -9.00
C ASP A 69 -25.26 5.66 -7.59
N TYR A 70 -25.46 6.98 -7.48
CA TYR A 70 -25.36 7.73 -6.23
C TYR A 70 -26.60 7.58 -5.32
N ASP A 71 -27.69 7.01 -5.83
CA ASP A 71 -28.99 6.92 -5.15
C ASP A 71 -29.22 5.56 -4.46
N GLN A 72 -28.43 4.54 -4.80
CA GLN A 72 -28.53 3.21 -4.17
C GLN A 72 -27.80 3.21 -2.82
N CYS A 73 -28.58 3.02 -1.76
CA CYS A 73 -28.15 3.12 -0.36
C CYS A 73 -27.99 1.73 0.27
N TYR A 74 -27.22 1.65 1.37
CA TYR A 74 -27.02 0.39 2.10
C TYR A 74 -28.36 0.02 2.76
N SER A 75 -29.18 -0.79 2.09
CA SER A 75 -30.37 -1.39 2.67
C SER A 75 -30.02 -2.79 3.18
N VAL A 76 -30.60 -3.17 4.31
CA VAL A 76 -30.38 -4.46 4.99
C VAL A 76 -30.89 -5.64 4.15
N ASN A 77 -31.53 -5.38 3.01
CA ASN A 77 -31.94 -6.40 2.05
C ASN A 77 -30.77 -6.71 1.09
N GLU A 78 -30.53 -8.00 0.84
CA GLU A 78 -29.30 -8.54 0.22
C GLU A 78 -28.93 -7.90 -1.13
N GLU A 79 -29.88 -7.44 -1.95
CA GLU A 79 -29.60 -6.89 -3.27
C GLU A 79 -28.92 -5.49 -3.22
N THR A 80 -29.31 -4.62 -2.28
CA THR A 80 -28.79 -3.22 -2.22
C THR A 80 -27.45 -3.07 -1.49
N ALA A 81 -27.09 -4.03 -0.65
CA ALA A 81 -25.83 -3.96 0.09
C ALA A 81 -24.63 -4.14 -0.86
N TRP A 82 -24.75 -5.02 -1.86
CA TRP A 82 -23.71 -5.26 -2.86
C TRP A 82 -23.48 -4.05 -3.78
N ASP A 83 -24.53 -3.33 -4.18
CA ASP A 83 -24.40 -2.16 -5.06
C ASP A 83 -23.68 -0.98 -4.38
N CYS A 84 -23.94 -0.73 -3.09
CA CYS A 84 -23.22 0.29 -2.30
C CYS A 84 -21.73 0.01 -2.15
N CYS A 85 -21.43 -1.28 -2.07
CA CYS A 85 -20.09 -1.77 -1.95
C CYS A 85 -19.35 -1.67 -3.27
N ASP A 86 -20.01 -2.01 -4.38
CA ASP A 86 -19.49 -1.81 -5.73
C ASP A 86 -19.26 -0.32 -6.03
N ALA A 87 -20.18 0.57 -5.60
CA ALA A 87 -20.04 2.02 -5.71
C ALA A 87 -18.85 2.57 -4.92
N PHE A 88 -18.66 2.11 -3.68
CA PHE A 88 -17.48 2.46 -2.88
C PHE A 88 -16.19 2.04 -3.59
N GLU A 89 -16.12 0.81 -4.09
CA GLU A 89 -14.93 0.28 -4.76
C GLU A 89 -14.66 0.93 -6.13
N ARG A 90 -15.70 1.35 -6.85
CA ARG A 90 -15.60 1.93 -8.20
C ARG A 90 -15.55 3.44 -8.22
N HIS A 91 -15.74 4.10 -7.08
CA HIS A 91 -15.75 5.56 -7.01
C HIS A 91 -14.47 6.18 -7.56
N PHE A 92 -13.32 5.57 -7.25
CA PHE A 92 -12.02 5.96 -7.78
C PHE A 92 -11.51 4.93 -8.77
N VAL A 93 -10.99 5.41 -9.90
CA VAL A 93 -10.20 4.54 -10.79
C VAL A 93 -8.84 4.23 -10.16
N PRO A 94 -8.14 3.15 -10.60
CA PRO A 94 -6.85 2.76 -10.00
C PRO A 94 -5.80 3.89 -9.92
N PHE A 95 -5.79 4.81 -10.91
CA PHE A 95 -4.93 6.00 -10.89
C PHE A 95 -5.25 6.94 -9.71
N GLU A 96 -6.53 7.22 -9.48
CA GLU A 96 -6.98 8.13 -8.43
C GLU A 96 -6.75 7.54 -7.04
N LYS A 97 -7.01 6.24 -6.86
CA LYS A 97 -6.69 5.51 -5.63
C LYS A 97 -5.22 5.66 -5.26
N GLU A 98 -4.34 5.43 -6.24
CA GLU A 98 -2.90 5.51 -6.04
C GLU A 98 -2.42 6.96 -5.77
N CYS A 99 -3.03 7.96 -6.44
CA CYS A 99 -2.79 9.37 -6.14
C CYS A 99 -3.19 9.74 -4.71
N ARG A 100 -4.36 9.31 -4.22
CA ARG A 100 -4.79 9.59 -2.84
C ARG A 100 -3.85 8.98 -1.81
N ALA A 101 -3.44 7.74 -2.02
CA ALA A 101 -2.56 7.06 -1.08
C ALA A 101 -1.16 7.71 -1.03
N PHE A 102 -0.56 8.02 -2.18
CA PHE A 102 0.74 8.71 -2.18
C PHE A 102 0.64 10.16 -1.70
N GLY A 103 -0.45 10.87 -2.01
CA GLY A 103 -0.73 12.20 -1.46
C GLY A 103 -0.76 12.16 0.08
N ARG A 104 -1.47 11.18 0.66
CA ARG A 104 -1.50 10.97 2.11
C ARG A 104 -0.12 10.73 2.71
N LEU A 105 0.71 9.92 2.05
CA LEU A 105 2.07 9.65 2.49
C LEU A 105 2.95 10.91 2.46
N GLN A 106 2.78 11.78 1.46
CA GLN A 106 3.49 13.07 1.37
C GLN A 106 3.01 14.05 2.44
N ASP A 107 1.69 14.20 2.61
CA ASP A 107 1.08 15.11 3.59
C ASP A 107 1.55 14.83 5.02
N LEU A 108 1.73 13.54 5.35
CA LEU A 108 2.15 13.10 6.68
C LEU A 108 3.67 12.87 6.82
N GLY A 109 4.43 13.02 5.74
CA GLY A 109 5.88 12.76 5.74
C GLY A 109 6.23 11.29 6.01
N CYS A 110 5.35 10.35 5.68
CA CYS A 110 5.53 8.92 5.90
C CYS A 110 5.81 8.13 4.61
N GLU A 111 6.38 8.79 3.59
CA GLU A 111 6.76 8.20 2.30
C GLU A 111 7.66 6.97 2.41
N HIS A 112 8.36 6.75 3.54
CA HIS A 112 9.18 5.56 3.79
C HIS A 112 8.39 4.26 3.92
N LEU A 113 7.06 4.33 4.07
CA LEU A 113 6.17 3.16 4.19
C LEU A 113 5.93 2.45 2.85
N ALA A 114 6.15 3.13 1.74
CA ALA A 114 6.01 2.62 0.38
C ALA A 114 7.14 3.16 -0.51
N VAL A 115 7.11 2.84 -1.81
CA VAL A 115 7.98 3.52 -2.77
C VAL A 115 7.65 5.02 -2.80
N ARG A 116 8.67 5.89 -2.80
CA ARG A 116 8.45 7.32 -2.94
C ARG A 116 7.88 7.63 -4.33
N ALA A 117 6.74 8.33 -4.35
CA ALA A 117 6.16 8.92 -5.54
C ALA A 117 6.54 10.40 -5.65
N HIS A 118 6.94 10.83 -6.83
CA HIS A 118 7.38 12.21 -7.10
C HIS A 118 6.29 13.08 -7.72
N GLY A 119 5.19 12.48 -8.15
CA GLY A 119 4.04 13.18 -8.71
C GLY A 119 3.37 12.44 -9.85
N TYR A 120 2.23 12.98 -10.29
CA TYR A 120 1.51 12.46 -11.45
C TYR A 120 1.97 13.11 -12.76
N VAL A 121 1.75 12.42 -13.86
CA VAL A 121 2.06 12.86 -15.24
C VAL A 121 0.91 12.53 -16.17
N SER A 122 0.87 13.19 -17.33
CA SER A 122 -0.08 12.90 -18.40
C SER A 122 0.65 12.90 -19.74
N ALA A 123 0.44 11.89 -20.56
CA ALA A 123 1.03 11.78 -21.88
C ALA A 123 0.17 10.90 -22.79
N THR A 124 0.23 11.13 -24.10
CA THR A 124 -0.42 10.24 -25.05
C THR A 124 0.41 8.98 -25.30
N SER A 125 -0.22 7.87 -25.67
CA SER A 125 0.52 6.66 -26.07
C SER A 125 1.49 6.92 -27.22
N THR A 126 1.14 7.81 -28.13
CA THR A 126 2.02 8.17 -29.27
C THR A 126 3.26 8.90 -28.78
N GLN A 127 3.12 9.87 -27.86
CA GLN A 127 4.25 10.57 -27.25
C GLN A 127 5.15 9.62 -26.47
N VAL A 128 4.58 8.69 -25.69
CA VAL A 128 5.35 7.69 -24.95
C VAL A 128 6.06 6.72 -25.88
N LYS A 129 5.38 6.23 -26.92
CA LYS A 129 5.93 5.23 -27.85
C LYS A 129 7.18 5.75 -28.58
N VAL A 130 7.23 7.04 -28.94
CA VAL A 130 8.39 7.59 -29.65
C VAL A 130 9.63 7.73 -28.75
N LYS A 131 9.48 7.70 -27.42
CA LYS A 131 10.60 7.79 -26.45
C LYS A 131 11.44 6.53 -26.39
N PHE A 132 10.90 5.36 -26.75
CA PHE A 132 11.68 4.13 -26.78
C PHE A 132 12.62 4.12 -27.99
N GLU A 133 13.90 3.82 -27.79
CA GLU A 133 14.87 3.69 -28.89
C GLU A 133 14.70 2.36 -29.64
N SER A 134 14.46 1.28 -28.89
CA SER A 134 14.31 -0.08 -29.40
C SER A 134 12.94 -0.33 -30.05
N ILE A 135 12.93 -0.94 -31.23
CA ILE A 135 11.71 -1.41 -31.89
C ILE A 135 10.96 -2.42 -31.02
N GLN A 136 11.67 -3.30 -30.31
CA GLN A 136 11.07 -4.30 -29.43
C GLN A 136 10.28 -3.64 -28.31
N ALA A 137 10.86 -2.66 -27.61
CA ALA A 137 10.18 -1.94 -26.53
C ALA A 137 8.98 -1.14 -27.05
N ARG A 138 9.07 -0.55 -28.26
CA ARG A 138 7.93 0.13 -28.91
C ARG A 138 6.77 -0.81 -29.20
N THR A 139 7.06 -2.01 -29.70
CA THR A 139 6.04 -3.02 -30.00
C THR A 139 5.42 -3.54 -28.70
N GLN A 140 6.25 -3.88 -27.71
CA GLN A 140 5.78 -4.36 -26.42
C GLN A 140 4.89 -3.33 -25.72
N PHE A 141 5.29 -2.06 -25.67
CA PHE A 141 4.44 -0.99 -25.12
C PHE A 141 3.11 -0.90 -25.87
N HIS A 142 3.15 -0.93 -27.21
CA HIS A 142 1.95 -0.84 -28.04
C HIS A 142 0.98 -2.00 -27.75
N ASP A 143 1.48 -3.22 -27.67
CA ASP A 143 0.68 -4.42 -27.45
C ASP A 143 -0.01 -4.40 -26.07
N LEU A 144 0.68 -3.87 -25.05
CA LEU A 144 0.14 -3.74 -23.69
C LEU A 144 -0.98 -2.69 -23.60
N VAL A 145 -0.88 -1.56 -24.32
CA VAL A 145 -1.84 -0.45 -24.17
C VAL A 145 -3.02 -0.51 -25.15
N GLN A 146 -2.91 -1.20 -26.28
CA GLN A 146 -3.84 -1.07 -27.42
C GLN A 146 -5.32 -1.33 -27.09
N ARG A 147 -5.62 -2.18 -26.09
CA ARG A 147 -7.00 -2.68 -25.86
C ARG A 147 -7.81 -1.90 -24.84
N ASN A 148 -7.18 -1.06 -24.02
CA ASN A 148 -7.84 -0.46 -22.85
C ASN A 148 -7.29 0.95 -22.56
N ILE A 149 -6.87 1.66 -23.61
CA ILE A 149 -6.29 2.99 -23.43
C ILE A 149 -7.37 4.06 -23.37
N GLN A 150 -7.33 4.85 -22.30
CA GLN A 150 -7.95 6.16 -22.24
C GLN A 150 -6.87 7.22 -22.51
N GLU A 151 -7.16 8.15 -23.43
CA GLU A 151 -6.24 9.24 -23.77
C GLU A 151 -6.73 10.57 -23.16
N PRO A 152 -5.82 11.39 -22.61
CA PRO A 152 -4.41 11.11 -22.39
C PRO A 152 -4.21 10.05 -21.28
N MET A 153 -3.13 9.27 -21.37
CA MET A 153 -2.77 8.33 -20.32
C MET A 153 -2.31 9.09 -19.09
N MET A 154 -2.90 8.77 -17.94
CA MET A 154 -2.45 9.27 -16.64
C MET A 154 -1.35 8.35 -16.09
N GLY A 155 -0.38 8.91 -15.38
CA GLY A 155 0.71 8.14 -14.81
C GLY A 155 1.23 8.69 -13.49
N ILE A 156 2.00 7.88 -12.78
CA ILE A 156 2.69 8.27 -11.56
C ILE A 156 4.17 7.92 -11.70
N VAL A 157 5.04 8.88 -11.37
CA VAL A 157 6.49 8.73 -11.37
C VAL A 157 6.96 8.38 -9.97
N LYS A 158 7.70 7.29 -9.84
CA LYS A 158 8.16 6.73 -8.56
C LYS A 158 9.66 6.45 -8.59
N ASP A 159 10.27 6.32 -7.42
CA ASP A 159 11.61 5.75 -7.33
C ASP A 159 11.65 4.34 -7.92
N TRP A 160 12.72 4.03 -8.66
CA TRP A 160 12.98 2.66 -9.07
C TRP A 160 13.58 1.88 -7.91
N ILE A 161 12.95 0.76 -7.55
CA ILE A 161 13.46 -0.17 -6.53
C ILE A 161 14.10 -1.36 -7.24
N ASP A 162 15.39 -1.57 -7.00
CA ASP A 162 16.08 -2.75 -7.50
C ASP A 162 15.71 -3.99 -6.67
N MET A 163 15.48 -5.09 -7.37
CA MET A 163 15.37 -6.42 -6.75
C MET A 163 16.69 -6.83 -6.10
N ALA A 164 16.62 -7.79 -5.18
CA ALA A 164 17.81 -8.43 -4.64
C ALA A 164 18.74 -8.92 -5.78
N PRO A 165 20.04 -8.54 -5.75
CA PRO A 165 20.96 -8.83 -6.85
C PRO A 165 21.13 -10.34 -7.01
N HIS A 166 21.11 -10.79 -8.27
CA HIS A 166 21.34 -12.18 -8.63
C HIS A 166 22.09 -12.22 -9.97
N GLU A 167 23.04 -13.15 -10.10
CA GLU A 167 23.90 -13.29 -11.29
C GLU A 167 23.10 -13.65 -12.55
N ASP A 168 22.05 -14.48 -12.37
CA ASP A 168 21.11 -14.85 -13.41
C ASP A 168 19.86 -13.96 -13.35
N GLU A 169 19.64 -13.16 -14.40
CA GLU A 169 18.49 -12.26 -14.53
C GLU A 169 17.16 -13.01 -14.57
N ASP A 170 17.11 -14.20 -15.17
CA ASP A 170 15.87 -14.99 -15.30
C ASP A 170 15.42 -15.52 -13.94
N LEU A 171 16.36 -15.72 -13.01
CA LEU A 171 16.11 -16.20 -11.66
C LEU A 171 15.97 -15.07 -10.63
N ARG A 172 16.21 -13.82 -11.01
CA ARG A 172 16.22 -12.68 -10.08
C ARG A 172 14.89 -12.49 -9.35
N GLN A 173 13.76 -12.70 -10.03
CA GLN A 173 12.44 -12.60 -9.41
C GLN A 173 12.21 -13.69 -8.34
N VAL A 174 12.65 -14.92 -8.64
CA VAL A 174 12.57 -16.04 -7.70
C VAL A 174 13.48 -15.78 -6.50
N HIS A 175 14.67 -15.24 -6.74
CA HIS A 175 15.61 -14.84 -5.71
C HIS A 175 15.03 -13.74 -4.81
N ASP A 176 14.46 -12.67 -5.36
CA ASP A 176 13.80 -11.59 -4.61
C ASP A 176 12.67 -12.13 -3.72
N ARG A 177 11.83 -13.04 -4.25
CA ARG A 177 10.79 -13.75 -3.50
C ARG A 177 11.33 -14.58 -2.35
N LEU A 178 12.48 -15.25 -2.55
CA LEU A 178 13.12 -16.01 -1.49
C LEU A 178 13.63 -15.10 -0.37
N TYR A 179 14.27 -13.98 -0.74
CA TYR A 179 14.82 -12.99 0.19
C TYR A 179 13.76 -12.17 0.93
N GLN A 180 12.54 -12.11 0.42
CA GLN A 180 11.43 -11.39 1.03
C GLN A 180 11.22 -11.72 2.52
N VAL A 181 11.54 -12.95 2.96
CA VAL A 181 11.42 -13.37 4.36
C VAL A 181 12.22 -12.50 5.34
N PHE A 182 13.35 -11.95 4.90
CA PHE A 182 14.19 -11.07 5.73
C PHE A 182 13.54 -9.70 5.96
N HIS A 183 12.58 -9.31 5.12
CA HIS A 183 11.87 -8.04 5.21
C HIS A 183 10.50 -8.17 5.89
N ILE A 184 9.96 -9.38 6.05
CA ILE A 184 8.62 -9.63 6.58
C ILE A 184 8.31 -8.86 7.88
N PRO A 185 9.19 -8.81 8.89
CA PRO A 185 8.91 -8.06 10.12
C PRO A 185 8.65 -6.58 9.86
N GLN A 186 9.50 -5.96 9.04
CA GLN A 186 9.36 -4.55 8.68
C GLN A 186 8.15 -4.33 7.78
N MET A 187 7.86 -5.24 6.85
CA MET A 187 6.68 -5.16 5.99
C MET A 187 5.38 -5.22 6.78
N ILE A 188 5.29 -6.07 7.82
CA ILE A 188 4.12 -6.13 8.72
C ILE A 188 3.99 -4.81 9.48
N GLU A 189 5.09 -4.26 10.00
CA GLU A 189 5.03 -3.00 10.74
C GLU A 189 4.65 -1.83 9.82
N ASN A 190 5.22 -1.78 8.62
CA ASN A 190 4.85 -0.78 7.61
C ASN A 190 3.37 -0.88 7.24
N LEU A 191 2.81 -2.09 7.10
CA LEU A 191 1.39 -2.28 6.83
C LEU A 191 0.52 -1.76 7.99
N ASN A 192 0.91 -2.01 9.24
CA ASN A 192 0.21 -1.45 10.39
C ASN A 192 0.30 0.08 10.41
N GLU A 193 1.45 0.68 10.09
CA GLU A 193 1.58 2.12 10.01
C GLU A 193 0.82 2.71 8.81
N LEU A 194 0.67 2.00 7.69
CA LEU A 194 -0.25 2.41 6.62
C LEU A 194 -1.69 2.49 7.12
N HIS A 195 -2.16 1.43 7.80
CA HIS A 195 -3.50 1.40 8.42
C HIS A 195 -3.68 2.54 9.41
N LYS A 196 -2.69 2.77 10.27
CA LYS A 196 -2.68 3.89 11.23
C LYS A 196 -2.86 5.25 10.57
N ASN A 197 -2.30 5.44 9.37
CA ASN A 197 -2.35 6.68 8.59
C ASN A 197 -3.54 6.72 7.61
N GLY A 198 -4.52 5.83 7.78
CA GLY A 198 -5.77 5.88 7.02
C GLY A 198 -5.71 5.22 5.64
N ILE A 199 -4.68 4.43 5.33
CA ILE A 199 -4.50 3.77 4.05
C ILE A 199 -4.71 2.26 4.24
N VAL A 200 -5.61 1.65 3.47
CA VAL A 200 -5.73 0.18 3.34
C VAL A 200 -5.35 -0.22 1.92
N VAL A 201 -4.54 -1.26 1.75
CA VAL A 201 -3.86 -1.59 0.48
C VAL A 201 -4.73 -2.43 -0.45
N ARG A 202 -5.56 -3.32 0.11
CA ARG A 202 -6.55 -4.21 -0.55
C ARG A 202 -5.97 -5.30 -1.46
N ASP A 203 -4.76 -5.12 -1.98
CA ASP A 203 -4.09 -6.05 -2.90
C ASP A 203 -2.75 -6.58 -2.36
N ILE A 204 -2.72 -7.00 -1.09
CA ILE A 204 -1.52 -7.56 -0.48
C ILE A 204 -1.15 -8.91 -1.11
N ARG A 205 -0.08 -8.90 -1.91
CA ARG A 205 0.56 -10.07 -2.53
C ARG A 205 2.07 -9.88 -2.59
N GLY A 206 2.81 -10.98 -2.75
CA GLY A 206 4.27 -10.90 -2.89
C GLY A 206 4.66 -9.94 -4.01
N GLU A 207 3.93 -9.97 -5.13
CA GLU A 207 4.10 -9.18 -6.35
C GLU A 207 4.11 -7.68 -6.14
N GLN A 208 3.44 -7.20 -5.09
CA GLN A 208 3.39 -5.77 -4.77
C GLN A 208 4.56 -5.29 -3.93
N TYR A 209 5.47 -6.19 -3.54
CA TYR A 209 6.71 -5.84 -2.86
C TYR A 209 7.92 -6.18 -3.70
N VAL A 210 8.87 -5.24 -3.74
CA VAL A 210 10.20 -5.42 -4.33
C VAL A 210 11.21 -5.13 -3.24
N ASN A 211 12.07 -6.10 -2.92
CA ASN A 211 13.08 -5.96 -1.86
C ASN A 211 12.49 -5.40 -0.52
N GLY A 212 11.29 -5.87 -0.16
CA GLY A 212 10.58 -5.43 1.06
C GLY A 212 9.84 -4.09 0.98
N VAL A 213 9.93 -3.36 -0.13
CA VAL A 213 9.24 -2.07 -0.33
C VAL A 213 7.91 -2.29 -1.07
N LEU A 214 6.81 -1.75 -0.55
CA LEU A 214 5.50 -1.77 -1.22
C LEU A 214 5.51 -0.80 -2.41
N VAL A 215 5.26 -1.29 -3.62
CA VAL A 215 5.43 -0.48 -4.86
C VAL A 215 4.12 -0.12 -5.58
N ASP A 216 3.01 -0.76 -5.21
CA ASP A 216 1.71 -0.60 -5.89
C ASP A 216 0.59 -0.35 -4.87
N LEU A 217 -0.12 0.77 -5.06
CA LEU A 217 -1.28 1.18 -4.25
C LEU A 217 -2.53 1.40 -5.12
N SER A 218 -2.58 0.83 -6.33
CA SER A 218 -3.68 1.04 -7.28
C SER A 218 -5.01 0.40 -6.90
N CYS A 219 -5.03 -0.49 -5.89
CA CYS A 219 -6.24 -1.01 -5.27
C CYS A 219 -6.54 -0.39 -3.92
N SER A 220 -5.70 0.53 -3.43
CA SER A 220 -5.82 1.03 -2.06
C SER A 220 -7.06 1.89 -1.86
N GLU A 221 -7.54 1.95 -0.62
CA GLU A 221 -8.52 2.92 -0.19
C GLU A 221 -7.92 3.81 0.90
N THR A 222 -8.20 5.10 0.80
CA THR A 222 -7.63 6.10 1.72
C THR A 222 -8.74 6.91 2.38
N ALA A 223 -8.73 6.96 3.71
CA ALA A 223 -9.63 7.78 4.50
C ALA A 223 -9.23 9.28 4.41
N PRO A 224 -10.19 10.21 4.31
CA PRO A 224 -11.62 9.97 4.12
C PRO A 224 -11.94 9.47 2.71
N HIS A 225 -12.92 8.58 2.56
CA HIS A 225 -13.46 8.17 1.26
C HIS A 225 -14.87 8.77 1.09
N PRO A 226 -15.25 9.33 -0.07
CA PRO A 226 -16.56 9.99 -0.26
C PRO A 226 -17.78 9.10 0.02
N TYR A 227 -17.66 7.81 -0.30
CA TYR A 227 -18.65 6.78 0.04
C TYR A 227 -18.35 6.07 1.36
N GLY A 228 -17.23 6.39 2.02
CA GLY A 228 -16.84 5.77 3.28
C GLY A 228 -17.64 6.29 4.46
N PRO A 229 -17.39 5.73 5.66
CA PRO A 229 -17.88 6.30 6.91
C PRO A 229 -17.30 7.70 7.16
N THR A 230 -17.99 8.49 7.99
CA THR A 230 -17.53 9.84 8.33
C THR A 230 -16.34 9.80 9.29
N LEU A 231 -15.45 10.80 9.24
CA LEU A 231 -14.30 10.90 10.15
C LEU A 231 -14.70 11.05 11.62
N SER A 232 -15.93 11.53 11.91
CA SER A 232 -16.46 11.54 13.28
C SER A 232 -16.76 10.14 13.83
N GLY A 233 -16.59 9.11 13.00
CA GLY A 233 -16.85 7.74 13.37
C GLY A 233 -18.33 7.38 13.39
N GLU A 234 -19.19 8.22 12.81
CA GLU A 234 -20.58 7.86 12.57
C GLU A 234 -20.69 7.09 11.24
N PRO A 235 -21.53 6.04 11.16
CA PRO A 235 -21.87 5.41 9.90
C PRO A 235 -22.29 6.45 8.86
N SER A 236 -21.84 6.32 7.62
CA SER A 236 -22.41 7.13 6.54
C SER A 236 -23.66 6.46 6.01
N LYS A 237 -24.41 7.16 5.15
CA LYS A 237 -25.55 6.58 4.43
C LYS A 237 -25.13 5.49 3.42
N TYR A 238 -23.84 5.38 3.11
CA TYR A 238 -23.28 4.49 2.09
C TYR A 238 -22.56 3.28 2.69
N GLN A 239 -21.86 3.46 3.81
CA GLN A 239 -20.99 2.45 4.39
C GLN A 239 -21.06 2.45 5.92
N PRO A 240 -21.10 1.26 6.55
CA PRO A 240 -21.10 1.15 8.01
C PRO A 240 -19.77 1.62 8.60
N ARG A 241 -19.79 2.13 9.83
CA ARG A 241 -18.61 2.65 10.55
C ARG A 241 -17.38 1.74 10.49
N TRP A 242 -17.57 0.43 10.55
CA TRP A 242 -16.49 -0.54 10.63
C TRP A 242 -15.86 -0.89 9.27
N THR A 243 -16.25 -0.26 8.15
CA THR A 243 -15.72 -0.57 6.81
C THR A 243 -14.19 -0.57 6.78
N PHE A 244 -13.54 0.55 7.16
CA PHE A 244 -12.07 0.64 7.12
C PHE A 244 -11.36 -0.35 8.05
N ALA A 245 -11.90 -0.61 9.24
CA ALA A 245 -11.35 -1.63 10.15
C ALA A 245 -11.41 -3.04 9.54
N SER A 246 -12.50 -3.39 8.85
CA SER A 246 -12.64 -4.66 8.13
C SER A 246 -11.70 -4.78 6.94
N LEU A 247 -11.45 -3.67 6.22
CA LEU A 247 -10.48 -3.62 5.12
C LEU A 247 -9.04 -3.75 5.64
N ALA A 248 -8.69 -3.15 6.76
CA ALA A 248 -7.37 -3.31 7.37
C ALA A 248 -7.13 -4.76 7.84
N ALA A 249 -8.13 -5.40 8.44
CA ALA A 249 -8.05 -6.79 8.83
C ALA A 249 -7.93 -7.73 7.60
N TRP A 250 -8.53 -7.37 6.46
CA TRP A 250 -8.32 -8.05 5.18
C TRP A 250 -6.85 -8.07 4.77
N ASP A 251 -6.21 -6.90 4.79
CA ASP A 251 -4.82 -6.76 4.37
C ASP A 251 -3.89 -7.65 5.20
N LEU A 252 -4.10 -7.69 6.51
CA LEU A 252 -3.33 -8.53 7.43
C LEU A 252 -3.56 -10.02 7.14
N TYR A 253 -4.81 -10.43 6.90
CA TYR A 253 -5.12 -11.80 6.49
C TYR A 253 -4.45 -12.16 5.16
N GLN A 254 -4.52 -11.28 4.17
CA GLN A 254 -3.87 -11.48 2.88
C GLN A 254 -2.35 -11.51 2.99
N PHE A 255 -1.77 -10.72 3.90
CA PHE A 255 -0.35 -10.81 4.22
C PHE A 255 0.01 -12.19 4.76
N GLN A 256 -0.77 -12.68 5.74
CA GLN A 256 -0.59 -14.03 6.29
C GLN A 256 -0.71 -15.10 5.21
N HIS A 257 -1.78 -15.05 4.40
CA HIS A 257 -2.11 -16.09 3.45
C HIS A 257 -1.22 -16.06 2.20
N SER A 258 -1.11 -14.91 1.53
CA SER A 258 -0.46 -14.77 0.23
C SER A 258 1.05 -14.63 0.33
N ILE A 259 1.57 -14.04 1.41
CA ILE A 259 3.02 -13.82 1.58
C ILE A 259 3.61 -14.89 2.50
N ILE A 260 3.21 -14.95 3.77
CA ILE A 260 3.85 -15.86 4.75
C ILE A 260 3.58 -17.32 4.42
N CYS A 261 2.31 -17.72 4.32
CA CYS A 261 1.94 -19.09 3.97
C CYS A 261 2.38 -19.45 2.54
N GLY A 262 2.31 -18.49 1.60
CA GLY A 262 2.81 -18.65 0.23
C GLY A 262 4.31 -18.95 0.18
N TRP A 263 5.11 -18.20 0.93
CA TRP A 263 6.55 -18.39 1.05
C TRP A 263 6.89 -19.75 1.68
N ASN A 264 6.24 -20.09 2.80
CA ASN A 264 6.45 -21.37 3.49
C ASN A 264 6.13 -22.59 2.61
N LYS A 265 5.14 -22.49 1.72
CA LYS A 265 4.80 -23.54 0.76
C LYS A 265 5.81 -23.69 -0.38
N ARG A 266 6.54 -22.62 -0.73
CA ARG A 266 7.40 -22.57 -1.95
C ARG A 266 8.89 -22.52 -1.66
N VAL A 267 9.31 -22.25 -0.42
CA VAL A 267 10.73 -22.06 -0.04
C VAL A 267 11.62 -23.21 -0.51
N GLU A 268 11.21 -24.47 -0.34
CA GLU A 268 12.03 -25.61 -0.77
C GLU A 268 12.23 -25.66 -2.29
N TYR A 269 11.22 -25.29 -3.06
CA TYR A 269 11.30 -25.22 -4.51
C TYR A 269 12.22 -24.08 -4.94
N TRP A 270 12.08 -22.89 -4.37
CA TRP A 270 12.95 -21.76 -4.66
C TRP A 270 14.40 -22.02 -4.30
N VAL A 271 14.67 -22.63 -3.13
CA VAL A 271 16.02 -23.04 -2.72
C VAL A 271 16.65 -24.04 -3.69
N LYS A 272 15.87 -24.92 -4.32
CA LYS A 272 16.40 -25.83 -5.35
C LYS A 272 16.79 -25.10 -6.63
N LEU A 273 16.14 -23.98 -6.96
CA LEU A 273 16.42 -23.19 -8.16
C LEU A 273 17.60 -22.23 -7.97
N VAL A 274 17.64 -21.49 -6.86
CA VAL A 274 18.60 -20.39 -6.66
C VAL A 274 19.63 -20.65 -5.55
N GLY A 275 19.60 -21.84 -4.94
CA GLY A 275 20.42 -22.17 -3.77
C GLY A 275 19.86 -21.62 -2.46
N ARG A 276 20.48 -21.99 -1.34
CA ARG A 276 20.09 -21.51 0.00
C ARG A 276 20.96 -20.32 0.40
N PRO A 277 20.39 -19.11 0.56
CA PRO A 277 21.09 -17.98 1.13
C PRO A 277 21.54 -18.23 2.58
N GLN A 278 22.62 -17.57 2.98
CA GLN A 278 23.08 -17.60 4.37
C GLN A 278 22.01 -16.99 5.29
N GLY A 279 21.75 -17.64 6.42
CA GLY A 279 20.76 -17.17 7.40
C GLY A 279 19.31 -17.39 6.99
N LEU A 280 19.03 -17.98 5.82
CA LEU A 280 17.67 -18.26 5.38
C LEU A 280 16.99 -19.26 6.34
N PRO A 281 15.86 -18.87 6.98
CA PRO A 281 15.14 -19.80 7.83
C PRO A 281 14.55 -20.94 6.99
N VAL A 282 14.27 -22.08 7.63
CA VAL A 282 13.54 -23.19 6.99
C VAL A 282 12.03 -22.92 6.92
N HIS A 283 11.55 -21.98 7.72
CA HIS A 283 10.16 -21.57 7.85
C HIS A 283 10.09 -20.12 8.36
N CYS A 284 9.19 -19.31 7.81
CA CYS A 284 8.91 -17.95 8.27
C CYS A 284 8.15 -18.00 9.60
N PRO A 285 8.74 -17.53 10.73
CA PRO A 285 8.15 -17.67 12.06
C PRO A 285 7.13 -16.58 12.40
N PHE A 286 6.97 -15.57 11.54
CA PHE A 286 6.12 -14.42 11.81
C PHE A 286 4.64 -14.74 11.56
N GLU A 287 3.77 -14.03 12.27
CA GLU A 287 2.33 -14.07 12.10
C GLU A 287 1.82 -12.64 11.90
N ALA A 288 1.21 -12.38 10.75
CA ALA A 288 0.58 -11.09 10.45
C ALA A 288 -0.89 -11.07 10.89
N TYR A 289 -1.55 -12.23 10.84
CA TYR A 289 -2.93 -12.42 11.22
C TYR A 289 -3.16 -13.88 11.59
N PRO A 290 -3.97 -14.19 12.63
CA PRO A 290 -4.33 -15.57 12.92
C PRO A 290 -5.10 -16.17 11.74
N VAL A 291 -4.71 -17.35 11.27
CA VAL A 291 -5.41 -18.02 10.17
C VAL A 291 -6.88 -18.22 10.57
N PRO A 292 -7.86 -17.69 9.80
CA PRO A 292 -9.27 -17.76 10.14
C PRO A 292 -9.75 -19.21 10.14
N TYR A 293 -10.81 -19.45 10.91
CA TYR A 293 -11.40 -20.77 11.04
C TYR A 293 -11.95 -21.29 9.70
N SER A 294 -11.72 -22.57 9.42
CA SER A 294 -12.18 -23.23 8.20
C SER A 294 -13.70 -23.42 8.11
N CYS A 295 -14.45 -23.14 9.18
CA CYS A 295 -15.91 -23.24 9.23
C CYS A 295 -16.54 -22.38 10.34
N GLU A 296 -17.86 -22.14 10.21
CA GLU A 296 -18.67 -21.39 11.18
C GLU A 296 -18.70 -22.01 12.58
N GLU A 297 -18.61 -23.33 12.69
CA GLU A 297 -18.62 -24.06 13.97
C GLU A 297 -17.37 -23.79 14.80
N ALA A 298 -16.22 -23.57 14.15
CA ALA A 298 -15.00 -23.17 14.81
C ALA A 298 -15.00 -21.68 15.19
N ARG A 299 -15.72 -20.84 14.42
CA ARG A 299 -16.02 -19.44 14.76
C ARG A 299 -16.92 -19.30 16.00
N ALA A 300 -17.90 -20.17 16.17
CA ALA A 300 -18.88 -20.10 17.28
C ALA A 300 -18.27 -20.33 18.68
N LYS A 301 -17.05 -20.88 18.76
CA LYS A 301 -16.38 -21.22 20.03
C LYS A 301 -15.63 -20.06 20.68
N HIS A 302 -15.56 -18.88 20.05
CA HIS A 302 -14.79 -17.75 20.55
C HIS A 302 -15.70 -16.58 20.95
N GLU A 303 -15.56 -16.14 22.19
CA GLU A 303 -16.26 -14.99 22.76
C GLU A 303 -15.77 -13.70 22.07
N ARG A 304 -16.71 -12.85 21.65
CA ARG A 304 -16.40 -11.62 20.92
C ARG A 304 -16.29 -10.46 21.90
N LEU A 305 -15.20 -9.67 21.80
CA LEU A 305 -15.12 -8.37 22.48
C LEU A 305 -15.90 -7.27 21.74
N TYR A 306 -16.10 -7.40 20.41
CA TYR A 306 -16.81 -6.44 19.57
C TYR A 306 -17.62 -7.16 18.48
N GLY A 307 -18.65 -6.48 17.95
CA GLY A 307 -19.73 -6.99 17.09
C GLY A 307 -19.31 -7.75 15.81
N PRO A 308 -20.25 -8.06 14.91
CA PRO A 308 -19.96 -8.91 13.76
C PRO A 308 -19.07 -8.14 12.77
N PHE A 309 -17.76 -8.40 12.79
CA PHE A 309 -16.92 -8.13 11.63
C PHE A 309 -17.46 -9.02 10.50
N LEU A 310 -18.20 -8.37 9.58
CA LEU A 310 -19.13 -9.00 8.64
C LEU A 310 -18.47 -9.28 7.28
N PRO A 311 -19.07 -10.20 6.48
CA PRO A 311 -18.51 -10.81 5.28
C PRO A 311 -18.06 -9.76 4.29
N GLN A 312 -16.84 -9.93 3.80
CA GLN A 312 -16.14 -8.91 3.06
C GLN A 312 -16.59 -8.81 1.60
N LEU A 313 -16.56 -7.57 1.13
CA LEU A 313 -16.21 -7.20 -0.23
C LEU A 313 -14.73 -7.50 -0.46
N THR A 314 -14.40 -8.76 -0.68
CA THR A 314 -13.08 -9.07 -1.21
C THR A 314 -13.16 -8.93 -2.72
N LEU A 315 -12.13 -8.34 -3.33
CA LEU A 315 -11.95 -8.30 -4.79
C LEU A 315 -11.85 -9.72 -5.43
N PHE A 316 -11.96 -10.78 -4.62
CA PHE A 316 -11.56 -12.13 -4.96
C PHE A 316 -12.64 -13.18 -4.62
N GLU A 317 -13.89 -12.76 -4.37
CA GLU A 317 -15.04 -13.65 -4.08
C GLU A 317 -14.80 -14.59 -2.88
N GLN A 318 -13.90 -14.21 -1.98
CA GLN A 318 -13.61 -14.94 -0.73
C GLN A 318 -14.43 -14.33 0.41
N THR A 319 -15.02 -15.18 1.24
CA THR A 319 -15.75 -14.78 2.46
C THR A 319 -15.10 -15.37 3.72
N PRO A 320 -13.84 -15.03 4.04
CA PRO A 320 -13.24 -15.52 5.26
C PRO A 320 -13.87 -14.84 6.48
N PHE A 321 -14.04 -15.64 7.53
CA PHE A 321 -14.48 -15.13 8.82
C PHE A 321 -13.29 -14.57 9.57
N LEU A 322 -13.03 -13.28 9.40
CA LEU A 322 -12.03 -12.55 10.18
C LEU A 322 -12.35 -12.64 11.68
N VAL A 323 -11.31 -12.87 12.49
CA VAL A 323 -11.43 -13.22 13.92
C VAL A 323 -10.87 -12.16 14.86
N LYS A 324 -10.07 -11.23 14.34
CA LYS A 324 -9.47 -10.10 15.07
C LYS A 324 -9.53 -8.81 14.26
N PRO A 325 -9.70 -7.63 14.91
CA PRO A 325 -9.50 -6.35 14.24
C PRO A 325 -8.02 -6.15 13.90
N ALA A 326 -7.75 -5.21 13.00
CA ALA A 326 -6.40 -4.68 12.81
C ALA A 326 -5.93 -3.93 14.06
N ARG A 327 -4.61 -3.68 14.16
CA ARG A 327 -4.02 -2.93 15.27
C ARG A 327 -4.57 -1.50 15.36
N TRP A 328 -4.81 -0.88 14.21
CA TRP A 328 -5.31 0.47 14.07
C TRP A 328 -6.56 0.47 13.21
N ASP A 329 -7.55 1.28 13.58
CA ASP A 329 -8.66 1.60 12.70
C ASP A 329 -8.22 2.74 11.75
N PRO A 330 -8.18 2.52 10.42
CA PRO A 330 -7.79 3.56 9.48
C PRO A 330 -8.73 4.77 9.46
N LEU A 331 -9.98 4.64 9.93
CA LEU A 331 -10.86 5.80 10.03
C LEU A 331 -10.43 6.77 11.14
N GLU A 332 -9.69 6.28 12.14
CA GLU A 332 -9.22 7.05 13.30
C GLU A 332 -7.82 7.65 13.08
N TRP A 333 -7.39 7.79 11.82
CA TRP A 333 -6.03 8.18 11.46
C TRP A 333 -5.57 9.51 12.07
N GLU A 334 -6.49 10.46 12.31
CA GLU A 334 -6.17 11.74 12.97
C GLU A 334 -5.75 11.55 14.43
N THR A 335 -6.45 10.67 15.15
CA THR A 335 -6.22 10.42 16.59
C THR A 335 -5.16 9.34 16.84
N ASN A 336 -4.96 8.42 15.90
CA ASN A 336 -3.94 7.38 15.97
C ASN A 336 -2.51 7.95 16.16
N GLY A 337 -2.26 9.16 15.64
CA GLY A 337 -0.97 9.86 15.78
C GLY A 337 -0.70 10.39 17.20
N ASP A 338 -1.75 10.68 17.98
CA ASP A 338 -1.61 11.26 19.32
C ASP A 338 -1.30 10.19 20.38
N GLU A 339 -1.76 8.95 20.21
CA GLU A 339 -1.34 7.84 21.08
C GLU A 339 0.17 7.56 20.97
N GLY A 340 0.74 7.66 19.77
CA GLY A 340 2.18 7.54 19.54
C GLY A 340 2.96 8.66 20.24
N LYS A 341 2.50 9.91 20.14
CA LYS A 341 3.10 11.05 20.84
C LYS A 341 2.95 10.95 22.36
N ALA A 342 1.82 10.46 22.86
CA ALA A 342 1.58 10.23 24.28
C ALA A 342 2.51 9.14 24.84
N LYS A 343 2.71 8.04 24.08
CA LYS A 343 3.62 6.95 24.46
C LYS A 343 5.09 7.39 24.43
N ILE A 344 5.49 8.19 23.44
CA ILE A 344 6.83 8.80 23.37
C ILE A 344 7.04 9.80 24.52
N ARG A 345 6.05 10.64 24.85
CA ARG A 345 6.11 11.53 26.02
C ARG A 345 6.27 10.75 27.31
N LYS A 346 5.49 9.68 27.49
CA LYS A 346 5.56 8.80 28.66
C LYS A 346 6.93 8.12 28.79
N MET A 347 7.48 7.58 27.70
CA MET A 347 8.83 6.99 27.69
C MET A 347 9.91 8.05 27.96
N ALA A 348 9.78 9.27 27.43
CA ALA A 348 10.72 10.35 27.67
C ALA A 348 10.66 10.87 29.12
N GLU A 349 9.49 10.85 29.75
CA GLU A 349 9.29 11.15 31.17
C GLU A 349 9.89 10.06 32.06
N GLU A 350 9.67 8.78 31.74
CA GLU A 350 10.25 7.64 32.45
C GLU A 350 11.80 7.64 32.37
N ILE A 351 12.38 7.95 31.20
CA ILE A 351 13.84 8.10 31.02
C ILE A 351 14.39 9.29 31.83
N LYS A 352 13.69 10.44 31.83
CA LYS A 352 14.08 11.59 32.63
C LYS A 352 14.02 11.29 34.13
N GLN A 353 13.00 10.56 34.57
CA GLN A 353 12.83 10.21 35.97
C GLN A 353 13.90 9.24 36.45
N GLY A 354 14.22 8.21 35.66
CA GLY A 354 15.34 7.30 35.95
C GLY A 354 16.70 8.00 36.00
N PHE A 355 16.94 8.97 35.10
CA PHE A 355 18.18 9.76 35.12
C PHE A 355 18.29 10.67 36.36
N VAL A 356 17.18 11.25 36.81
CA VAL A 356 17.16 12.08 38.02
C VAL A 356 17.40 11.23 39.27
N GLU A 357 16.79 10.05 39.36
CA GLU A 357 17.00 9.12 40.48
C GLU A 357 18.46 8.64 40.56
N GLU A 358 19.09 8.33 39.41
CA GLU A 358 20.49 7.91 39.36
C GLU A 358 21.46 9.03 39.77
N VAL A 359 21.18 10.28 39.40
CA VAL A 359 21.97 11.45 39.80
C VAL A 359 21.82 11.74 41.29
N VAL A 360 20.60 11.60 41.85
CA VAL A 360 20.35 11.79 43.29
C VAL A 360 21.05 10.70 44.10
N GLU A 361 20.94 9.41 43.71
CA GLU A 361 21.69 8.33 44.37
C GLU A 361 23.20 8.54 44.31
N GLY A 362 23.72 9.02 43.17
CA GLY A 362 25.13 9.32 43.00
C GLY A 362 25.61 10.45 43.93
N LEU A 363 24.80 11.49 44.10
CA LEU A 363 25.09 12.61 45.00
C LEU A 363 24.99 12.22 46.48
N GLU A 364 24.03 11.38 46.85
CA GLU A 364 23.88 10.89 48.22
C GLU A 364 25.06 10.00 48.63
N ARG A 365 25.53 9.13 47.73
CA ARG A 365 26.73 8.30 47.94
C ARG A 365 28.01 9.13 48.11
N LEU A 366 28.15 10.20 47.32
CA LEU A 366 29.27 11.13 47.46
C LEU A 366 29.24 11.90 48.79
N SER A 367 28.05 12.18 49.33
CA SER A 367 27.93 12.86 50.63
C SER A 367 28.16 11.93 51.83
N SER A 368 27.94 10.62 51.67
CA SER A 368 28.17 9.62 52.73
C SER A 368 29.61 9.13 52.84
N ASP A 369 30.44 9.36 51.81
CA ASP A 369 31.87 9.00 51.82
C ASP A 369 32.78 10.13 52.36
N GLU A 370 32.23 11.33 52.65
CA GLU A 370 32.94 12.47 53.25
C GLU A 370 32.70 12.65 54.76
N SER A 371 32.02 11.71 55.43
CA SER A 371 31.69 11.77 56.87
C SER A 371 32.47 10.80 57.75
#